data_AF-A0A968NNC5-F1
#
_entry.id   AF-A0A968NNC5-F1
#
_cell.length_a   1.000
_cell.length_b   1.000
_cell.length_c   1.000
_cell.angle_alpha   90.00
_cell.angle_beta   90.00
_cell.angle_gamma   90.00
#
_symmetry.space_group_name_H-M   'P 1'
#
loop_
_entity.id
_entity.type
_entity.pdbx_description
1 polymer ?
#
loop_
_entity_poly.entity_id
_entity_poly.type
_entity_poly.pdbx_seq_one_letter_code
_entity_poly.pdbx_strand_id
1 'polypeptide(L)'
;MLPTAEDRTSLAKSVAPATMPAPIKPSPIELSAEPPDSSADQNHRIRQLHVIYCRSCGELSLRMHRFLAWSAWLAAGHSEPDLRLVLGYLKDQIRRGDRNPGALKLSNLLNLDRFEEDLLLARRHHKLCAPPSLAPSDAPTPPPRSHADLMRHLQILRSWRDAP
;
A
#
# COMPACT_ATOMS: atom_id res chain seq x y z
N MET A 1 -18.60 -14.28 79.18
CA MET A 1 -20.02 -14.26 79.55
C MET A 1 -20.49 -12.81 79.45
N LEU A 2 -21.33 -12.49 78.46
CA LEU A 2 -22.00 -11.19 78.32
C LEU A 2 -23.24 -11.18 79.23
N PRO A 3 -23.63 -10.04 79.79
CA PRO A 3 -24.64 -9.20 79.11
C PRO A 3 -24.42 -7.69 79.31
N THR A 4 -25.15 -6.83 78.58
CA THR A 4 -26.01 -5.72 79.07
C THR A 4 -26.43 -4.80 77.89
N ALA A 5 -27.69 -4.32 77.97
CA ALA A 5 -28.23 -3.01 77.55
C ALA A 5 -28.54 -2.77 76.05
N GLU A 6 -29.84 -2.63 75.71
CA GLU A 6 -30.68 -1.41 75.67
C GLU A 6 -30.68 -0.81 74.25
N ASP A 7 -31.78 -0.92 73.52
CA ASP A 7 -32.94 0.00 73.53
C ASP A 7 -32.57 1.42 73.04
N ARG A 8 -33.17 1.83 71.91
CA ARG A 8 -33.65 3.21 71.63
C ARG A 8 -34.00 3.47 70.15
N THR A 9 -35.32 3.64 69.96
CA THR A 9 -36.02 4.74 69.25
C THR A 9 -35.75 5.11 67.80
N SER A 10 -36.88 5.27 67.10
CA SER A 10 -37.23 6.38 66.18
C SER A 10 -36.57 6.37 64.79
N LEU A 11 -37.14 6.96 63.74
CA LEU A 11 -38.45 7.51 63.44
C LEU A 11 -38.31 7.97 61.98
N ALA A 12 -39.26 7.56 61.15
CA ALA A 12 -39.74 8.26 59.95
C ALA A 12 -38.84 8.54 58.73
N LYS A 13 -39.53 8.30 57.60
CA LYS A 13 -39.80 9.22 56.48
C LYS A 13 -38.93 9.07 55.24
N SER A 14 -39.66 9.24 54.11
CA SER A 14 -39.15 9.57 52.78
C SER A 14 -38.64 8.33 52.02
N VAL A 15 -38.93 8.08 50.74
CA VAL A 15 -39.12 8.94 49.58
C VAL A 15 -39.94 8.16 48.53
N ALA A 16 -40.77 8.85 47.74
CA ALA A 16 -41.49 8.27 46.59
C ALA A 16 -40.53 7.66 45.56
N PRO A 17 -40.85 6.54 44.88
CA PRO A 17 -39.98 6.01 43.84
C PRO A 17 -40.01 6.93 42.60
N ALA A 18 -38.84 7.47 42.27
CA ALA A 18 -38.58 8.16 41.02
C ALA A 18 -38.83 7.23 39.83
N THR A 19 -39.55 7.73 38.84
CA THR A 19 -39.71 7.14 37.50
C THR A 19 -38.32 6.95 36.88
N MET A 20 -37.87 5.70 36.82
CA MET A 20 -36.70 5.29 36.02
C MET A 20 -37.05 5.44 34.53
N PRO A 21 -36.20 6.09 33.70
CA PRO A 21 -36.34 6.02 32.26
C PRO A 21 -36.05 4.59 31.78
N ALA A 22 -36.87 4.11 30.85
CA ALA A 22 -36.83 2.77 30.29
C ALA A 22 -35.46 2.43 29.67
N PRO A 23 -35.05 1.15 29.67
CA PRO A 23 -33.80 0.70 29.07
C PRO A 23 -33.79 1.01 27.56
N ILE A 24 -32.76 1.72 27.12
CA ILE A 24 -32.43 1.88 25.70
C ILE A 24 -32.19 0.48 25.16
N LYS A 25 -33.13 -0.01 24.35
CA LYS A 25 -32.95 -1.24 23.58
C LYS A 25 -31.72 -1.04 22.70
N PRO A 26 -30.70 -1.91 22.75
CA PRO A 26 -29.64 -1.85 21.76
C PRO A 26 -30.30 -2.17 20.41
N SER A 27 -30.37 -1.16 19.54
CA SER A 27 -30.70 -1.37 18.13
C SER A 27 -29.74 -2.43 17.58
N PRO A 28 -30.22 -3.36 16.73
CA PRO A 28 -29.33 -4.27 16.04
C PRO A 28 -28.37 -3.39 15.23
N ILE A 29 -27.08 -3.45 15.56
CA ILE A 29 -26.05 -2.96 14.68
C ILE A 29 -26.21 -3.81 13.41
N GLU A 30 -26.77 -3.20 12.37
CA GLU A 30 -26.74 -3.74 11.02
C GLU A 30 -25.27 -3.92 10.67
N LEU A 31 -24.81 -5.16 10.88
CA LEU A 31 -23.59 -5.73 10.34
C LEU A 31 -23.77 -5.71 8.82
N SER A 32 -23.58 -4.53 8.22
CA SER A 32 -23.43 -4.39 6.78
C SER A 32 -22.29 -5.32 6.39
N ALA A 33 -22.65 -6.33 5.61
CA ALA A 33 -21.75 -7.34 5.11
C ALA A 33 -20.62 -6.66 4.32
N GLU A 34 -19.43 -6.63 4.91
CA GLU A 34 -18.19 -6.49 4.14
C GLU A 34 -18.14 -7.67 3.14
N PRO A 35 -17.81 -7.44 1.86
CA PRO A 35 -17.80 -8.49 0.85
C PRO A 35 -16.79 -9.59 1.24
N PRO A 36 -17.21 -10.87 1.31
CA PRO A 36 -16.40 -11.95 1.89
C PRO A 36 -15.16 -12.38 1.09
N ASP A 37 -14.87 -11.78 -0.07
CA ASP A 37 -13.87 -12.31 -1.01
C ASP A 37 -12.55 -11.51 -1.10
N SER A 38 -12.53 -10.24 -0.69
CA SER A 38 -11.35 -9.37 -0.93
C SER A 38 -10.10 -9.81 -0.15
N SER A 39 -10.26 -10.35 1.05
CA SER A 39 -9.12 -10.76 1.89
C SER A 39 -8.54 -12.11 1.46
N ALA A 40 -9.39 -13.06 1.05
CA ALA A 40 -8.97 -14.35 0.53
C ALA A 40 -8.18 -14.21 -0.78
N ASP A 41 -8.66 -13.34 -1.67
CA ASP A 41 -7.98 -13.01 -2.93
C ASP A 41 -6.64 -12.33 -2.70
N GLN A 42 -6.57 -11.37 -1.76
CA GLN A 42 -5.31 -10.73 -1.38
C GLN A 42 -4.32 -11.75 -0.79
N ASN A 43 -4.78 -12.65 0.07
CA ASN A 43 -3.95 -13.72 0.64
C ASN A 43 -3.39 -14.63 -0.45
N HIS A 44 -4.21 -14.96 -1.46
CA HIS A 44 -3.77 -15.74 -2.61
C HIS A 44 -2.69 -15.01 -3.42
N ARG A 45 -2.90 -13.72 -3.73
CA ARG A 45 -1.94 -12.87 -4.43
C ARG A 45 -0.60 -12.76 -3.69
N ILE A 46 -0.63 -12.56 -2.38
CA ILE A 46 0.58 -12.52 -1.54
C ILE A 46 1.38 -13.82 -1.66
N ARG A 47 0.70 -14.98 -1.60
CA ARG A 47 1.35 -16.29 -1.75
C ARG A 47 1.94 -16.47 -3.14
N GLN A 48 1.23 -16.06 -4.19
CA GLN A 48 1.74 -16.12 -5.56
C GLN A 48 3.00 -15.25 -5.75
N LEU A 49 2.98 -14.00 -5.29
CA LEU A 49 4.14 -13.10 -5.34
C LEU A 49 5.33 -13.70 -4.60
N HIS A 50 5.09 -14.26 -3.41
CA HIS A 50 6.13 -14.92 -2.63
C HIS A 50 6.74 -16.13 -3.36
N VAL A 51 5.92 -16.95 -4.03
CA VAL A 51 6.41 -18.06 -4.86
C VAL A 51 7.25 -17.56 -6.02
N ILE A 52 6.84 -16.47 -6.69
CA ILE A 52 7.60 -15.86 -7.80
C ILE A 52 8.97 -15.36 -7.33
N TYR A 53 9.00 -14.69 -6.17
CA TYR A 53 10.24 -14.27 -5.54
C TYR A 53 11.14 -15.48 -5.21
N CYS A 54 10.60 -16.50 -4.55
CA CYS A 54 11.36 -17.68 -4.15
C CYS A 54 11.96 -18.43 -5.34
N ARG A 55 11.22 -18.58 -6.44
CA ARG A 55 11.72 -19.18 -7.69
C ARG A 55 12.90 -18.39 -8.28
N SER A 56 12.96 -17.09 -8.04
CA SER A 56 13.95 -16.20 -8.64
C SER A 56 15.23 -16.04 -7.80
N CYS A 57 15.10 -16.11 -6.48
CA CYS A 57 16.12 -15.71 -5.51
C CYS A 57 16.48 -16.78 -4.46
N GLY A 58 15.70 -17.87 -4.36
CA GLY A 58 15.88 -18.92 -3.36
C GLY A 58 14.72 -19.05 -2.38
N GLU A 59 14.61 -20.20 -1.74
CA GLU A 59 13.47 -20.53 -0.89
C GLU A 59 13.53 -19.85 0.48
N LEU A 60 12.40 -19.27 0.89
CA LEU A 60 12.24 -18.54 2.14
C LEU A 60 10.83 -18.78 2.69
N SER A 61 10.69 -19.04 3.99
CA SER A 61 9.35 -19.24 4.59
C SER A 61 8.54 -17.94 4.60
N LEU A 62 7.24 -18.01 4.29
CA LEU A 62 6.31 -16.89 4.35
C LEU A 62 5.79 -16.69 5.79
N ARG A 63 6.65 -16.15 6.67
CA ARG A 63 6.28 -15.78 8.05
C ARG A 63 5.40 -14.53 8.07
N MET A 64 4.70 -14.30 9.17
CA MET A 64 3.76 -13.18 9.34
C MET A 64 4.35 -11.81 8.94
N HIS A 65 5.57 -11.45 9.37
CA HIS A 65 6.18 -10.16 9.00
C HIS A 65 6.36 -10.00 7.48
N ARG A 66 6.71 -11.06 6.76
CA ARG A 66 6.86 -11.04 5.29
C ARG A 66 5.51 -10.96 4.61
N PHE A 67 4.53 -11.66 5.17
CA PHE A 67 3.16 -11.60 4.72
C PHE A 67 2.61 -10.16 4.79
N LEU A 68 2.82 -9.48 5.93
CA LEU A 68 2.44 -8.08 6.11
C LEU A 68 3.20 -7.14 5.16
N ALA A 69 4.50 -7.37 4.94
CA ALA A 69 5.29 -6.59 4.00
C ALA A 69 4.77 -6.74 2.55
N TRP A 70 4.44 -7.96 2.11
CA TRP A 70 3.79 -8.19 0.82
C TRP A 70 2.41 -7.53 0.72
N SER A 71 1.64 -7.55 1.81
CA SER A 71 0.35 -6.87 1.88
C SER A 71 0.49 -5.36 1.69
N ALA A 72 1.44 -4.73 2.39
CA ALA A 72 1.74 -3.30 2.25
C ALA A 72 2.24 -2.96 0.83
N TRP A 73 3.08 -3.82 0.26
CA TRP A 73 3.56 -3.66 -1.12
C TRP A 73 2.44 -3.73 -2.16
N LEU A 74 1.45 -4.61 -1.96
CA LEU A 74 0.24 -4.64 -2.79
C LEU A 74 -0.64 -3.41 -2.58
N ALA A 75 -0.79 -2.95 -1.33
CA ALA A 75 -1.57 -1.77 -0.99
C ALA A 75 -0.98 -0.47 -1.58
N ALA A 76 0.34 -0.44 -1.81
CA ALA A 76 1.03 0.62 -2.55
C ALA A 76 0.74 0.61 -4.06
N GLY A 77 -0.03 -0.37 -4.55
CA GLY A 77 -0.45 -0.44 -5.96
C GLY A 77 0.53 -1.15 -6.88
N HIS A 78 1.58 -1.79 -6.34
CA HIS A 78 2.52 -2.56 -7.15
C HIS A 78 1.92 -3.90 -7.61
N SER A 79 2.39 -4.37 -8.77
CA SER A 79 1.84 -5.55 -9.45
C SER A 79 2.88 -6.63 -9.71
N GLU A 80 2.44 -7.87 -9.89
CA GLU A 80 3.33 -8.99 -10.25
C GLU A 80 4.27 -8.70 -11.45
N PRO A 81 3.81 -8.06 -12.55
CA PRO A 81 4.69 -7.59 -13.62
C PRO A 81 5.81 -6.67 -13.14
N ASP A 82 5.53 -5.74 -12.23
CA ASP A 82 6.55 -4.84 -11.66
C ASP A 82 7.60 -5.64 -10.89
N LEU A 83 7.16 -6.62 -10.08
CA LEU A 83 8.06 -7.50 -9.35
C LEU A 83 8.99 -8.27 -10.29
N ARG A 84 8.44 -8.89 -11.35
CA ARG A 84 9.24 -9.62 -12.34
C ARG A 84 10.24 -8.72 -13.06
N LEU A 85 9.81 -7.51 -13.42
CA LEU A 85 10.64 -6.54 -14.12
C LEU A 85 11.84 -6.13 -13.25
N VAL A 86 11.61 -5.79 -11.98
CA VAL A 86 12.67 -5.43 -11.03
C VAL A 86 13.60 -6.62 -10.77
N LEU A 87 13.07 -7.82 -10.54
CA LEU A 87 13.89 -9.01 -10.33
C LEU A 87 14.78 -9.33 -11.53
N GLY A 88 14.24 -9.22 -12.75
CA GLY A 88 15.01 -9.41 -13.98
C GLY A 88 16.12 -8.38 -14.12
N TYR A 89 15.80 -7.10 -13.90
CA TYR A 89 16.76 -6.00 -13.94
C TYR A 89 17.88 -6.18 -12.92
N LEU A 90 17.56 -6.42 -11.65
CA LEU A 90 18.56 -6.60 -10.59
C LEU A 90 19.48 -7.79 -10.86
N LYS A 91 18.95 -8.92 -11.36
CA LYS A 91 19.76 -10.08 -11.74
C LYS A 91 20.71 -9.78 -12.89
N ASP A 92 20.28 -8.97 -13.86
CA ASP A 92 21.15 -8.51 -14.95
C ASP A 92 22.28 -7.61 -14.44
N GLN A 93 21.95 -6.64 -13.58
CA GLN A 93 22.93 -5.74 -12.96
C GLN A 93 23.95 -6.50 -12.09
N ILE A 94 23.51 -7.49 -11.31
CA ILE A 94 24.40 -8.33 -10.49
C ILE A 94 25.34 -9.14 -11.39
N ARG A 95 24.84 -9.71 -12.49
CA ARG A 95 25.67 -10.47 -13.44
C ARG A 95 26.72 -9.60 -14.13
N ARG A 96 26.45 -8.32 -14.33
CA ARG A 96 27.40 -7.33 -14.87
C ARG A 96 28.40 -6.80 -13.82
N GLY A 97 28.14 -7.04 -12.53
CA GLY A 97 28.96 -6.53 -11.42
C GLY A 97 28.58 -5.12 -10.95
N ASP A 98 27.54 -4.51 -11.52
CA ASP A 98 27.11 -3.14 -11.20
C ASP A 98 26.36 -3.04 -9.86
N ARG A 99 25.85 -4.18 -9.36
CA ARG A 99 25.11 -4.29 -8.09
C ARG A 99 25.58 -5.50 -7.30
N ASN A 100 25.47 -5.41 -5.98
CA ASN A 100 25.76 -6.53 -5.09
C ASN A 100 24.61 -7.56 -5.07
N PRO A 101 24.90 -8.85 -4.78
CA PRO A 101 23.87 -9.89 -4.63
C PRO A 101 22.84 -9.58 -3.53
N GLY A 102 23.21 -8.75 -2.55
CA GLY A 102 22.34 -8.31 -1.47
C GLY A 102 21.14 -7.48 -1.94
N ALA A 103 21.16 -6.92 -3.14
CA ALA A 103 20.02 -6.22 -3.72
C ALA A 103 18.77 -7.10 -3.86
N LEU A 104 18.94 -8.43 -3.99
CA LEU A 104 17.82 -9.38 -4.11
C LEU A 104 17.23 -9.83 -2.76
N LYS A 105 17.73 -9.33 -1.63
CA LYS A 105 17.17 -9.64 -0.32
C LYS A 105 15.71 -9.16 -0.25
N LEU A 106 14.83 -10.01 0.27
CA LEU A 106 13.40 -9.71 0.38
C LEU A 106 13.13 -8.39 1.12
N SER A 107 13.90 -8.09 2.17
CA SER A 107 13.77 -6.82 2.92
C SER A 107 14.11 -5.59 2.09
N ASN A 108 15.01 -5.70 1.10
CA ASN A 108 15.34 -4.61 0.20
C ASN A 108 14.25 -4.44 -0.87
N LEU A 109 13.73 -5.57 -1.38
CA LEU A 109 12.71 -5.59 -2.41
C LEU A 109 11.33 -5.13 -1.91
N LEU A 110 11.00 -5.40 -0.64
CA LEU A 110 9.72 -5.00 -0.04
C LEU A 110 9.80 -3.65 0.71
N ASN A 111 10.95 -2.98 0.66
CA ASN A 111 11.02 -1.57 1.05
C ASN A 111 10.47 -0.73 -0.11
N LEU A 112 9.37 -0.01 0.10
CA LEU A 112 8.62 0.67 -0.95
C LEU A 112 9.48 1.69 -1.70
N ASP A 113 10.17 2.57 -0.98
CA ASP A 113 11.01 3.62 -1.59
C ASP A 113 12.08 3.01 -2.51
N ARG A 114 12.78 1.97 -2.01
CA ARG A 114 13.82 1.27 -2.79
C ARG A 114 13.23 0.54 -3.99
N PHE A 115 12.08 -0.09 -3.82
CA PHE A 115 11.40 -0.80 -4.89
C PHE A 115 10.98 0.14 -6.00
N GLU A 116 10.45 1.31 -5.67
CA GLU A 116 10.07 2.34 -6.63
C GLU A 116 11.26 2.86 -7.43
N GLU A 117 12.39 3.14 -6.77
CA GLU A 117 13.63 3.52 -7.43
C GLU A 117 14.09 2.44 -8.42
N ASP A 118 14.14 1.18 -7.97
CA ASP A 118 14.56 0.07 -8.81
C ASP A 118 13.58 -0.20 -9.96
N LEU A 119 12.27 -0.01 -9.74
CA LEU A 119 11.24 -0.13 -10.77
C LEU A 119 11.38 0.94 -11.86
N LEU A 120 11.67 2.19 -11.49
CA LEU A 120 11.93 3.25 -12.45
C LEU A 120 13.17 2.95 -13.30
N LEU A 121 14.24 2.48 -12.67
CA LEU A 121 15.46 2.07 -13.37
C LEU A 121 15.19 0.87 -14.29
N ALA A 122 14.48 -0.15 -13.81
CA ALA A 122 14.14 -1.33 -14.59
C ALA A 122 13.28 -0.99 -15.81
N ARG A 123 12.27 -0.12 -15.64
CA ARG A 123 11.43 0.37 -16.74
C ARG A 123 12.24 1.14 -17.78
N ARG A 124 13.18 1.99 -17.34
CA ARG A 124 14.09 2.72 -18.25
C ARG A 124 14.98 1.74 -19.02
N HIS A 125 15.61 0.81 -18.33
CA HIS A 125 16.48 -0.20 -18.94
C HIS A 125 15.71 -1.05 -19.97
N HIS A 126 14.51 -1.51 -19.61
CA HIS A 126 13.66 -2.29 -20.52
C HIS A 126 13.30 -1.51 -21.79
N LYS A 127 12.98 -0.22 -21.69
CA LYS A 127 12.71 0.64 -22.87
C LYS A 127 13.93 0.80 -23.78
N LEU A 128 15.13 0.88 -23.21
CA LEU A 128 16.37 1.03 -23.97
C LEU A 128 16.84 -0.28 -24.64
N CYS A 129 16.53 -1.43 -24.03
CA CYS A 129 16.90 -2.75 -24.55
C CYS A 129 15.81 -3.40 -25.41
N ALA A 130 14.59 -2.85 -25.45
CA ALA A 130 13.56 -3.35 -26.35
C ALA A 130 14.02 -3.14 -27.80
N PRO A 131 13.99 -4.18 -28.66
CA PRO A 131 14.32 -4.02 -30.06
C PRO A 131 13.39 -2.96 -30.68
N PRO A 132 13.88 -2.12 -31.61
CA PRO A 132 13.02 -1.23 -32.35
C PRO A 132 11.95 -2.08 -33.03
N SER A 133 10.70 -1.94 -32.58
CA SER A 133 9.58 -2.64 -33.19
C SER A 133 9.54 -2.25 -34.66
N LEU A 134 9.61 -3.24 -35.56
CA LEU A 134 9.36 -3.09 -36.99
C LEU A 134 7.85 -2.84 -37.26
N ALA A 135 7.25 -1.89 -36.53
CA ALA A 135 5.93 -1.38 -36.84
C ALA A 135 6.09 -0.17 -37.78
N PRO A 136 5.29 -0.07 -38.86
CA PRO A 136 5.29 1.11 -39.71
C PRO A 136 4.96 2.34 -38.87
N SER A 137 5.82 3.35 -39.00
CA SER A 137 5.71 4.64 -38.34
C SER A 137 4.51 5.41 -38.91
N ASP A 138 3.35 5.24 -38.29
CA ASP A 138 2.19 6.13 -38.45
C ASP A 138 1.85 6.87 -37.14
N ALA A 139 2.83 7.02 -36.25
CA ALA A 139 2.72 7.98 -35.17
C ALA A 139 3.11 9.36 -35.72
N PRO A 140 2.22 10.37 -35.72
CA PRO A 140 2.58 11.71 -36.15
C PRO A 140 3.69 12.20 -35.23
N THR A 141 4.86 12.40 -35.82
CA THR A 141 5.96 13.10 -35.17
C THR A 141 5.37 14.44 -34.69
N PRO A 142 5.41 14.79 -33.39
CA PRO A 142 5.02 16.13 -32.99
C PRO A 142 5.92 17.09 -33.78
N PRO A 143 5.37 18.06 -34.52
CA PRO A 143 6.18 18.95 -35.33
C PRO A 143 7.26 19.58 -34.44
N PRO A 144 8.47 19.83 -34.98
CA PRO A 144 9.49 20.55 -34.23
C PRO A 144 8.85 21.82 -33.70
N ARG A 145 8.83 21.96 -32.35
CA ARG A 145 8.20 23.11 -31.68
C ARG A 145 8.77 24.37 -32.31
N SER A 146 7.91 25.14 -32.96
CA SER A 146 8.35 26.35 -33.63
C SER A 146 8.88 27.32 -32.59
N HIS A 147 9.78 28.22 -32.99
CA HIS A 147 10.23 29.29 -32.11
C HIS A 147 9.05 30.09 -31.53
N ALA A 148 7.96 30.23 -32.30
CA ALA A 148 6.72 30.86 -31.85
C ALA A 148 6.02 30.09 -30.71
N ASP A 149 6.02 28.75 -30.74
CA ASP A 149 5.47 27.92 -29.66
C ASP A 149 6.28 28.05 -28.37
N LEU A 150 7.61 28.12 -28.50
CA LEU A 150 8.49 28.36 -27.37
C LEU A 150 8.26 29.75 -26.76
N MET A 151 8.12 30.78 -27.60
CA MET A 151 7.81 32.14 -27.15
C MET A 151 6.45 32.21 -26.44
N ARG A 152 5.42 31.55 -27.00
CA ARG A 152 4.10 31.46 -26.37
C ARG A 152 4.16 30.78 -25.01
N HIS A 153 4.92 29.70 -24.88
CA HIS A 153 5.10 28.99 -23.61
C HIS A 153 5.81 29.84 -22.56
N LEU A 154 6.86 30.58 -22.94
CA LEU A 154 7.55 31.50 -22.03
C LEU A 154 6.67 32.67 -21.61
N GLN A 155 5.81 33.16 -22.50
CA GLN A 155 4.88 34.24 -22.23
C GLN A 155 3.77 33.80 -21.26
N ILE A 156 3.28 32.56 -21.40
CA ILE A 156 2.40 31.94 -20.41
C ILE A 156 3.13 31.86 -19.06
N LEU A 157 4.32 31.26 -18.99
CA LEU A 157 5.06 31.15 -17.72
C LEU A 157 5.31 32.50 -17.03
N ARG A 158 5.49 33.58 -17.79
CA ARG A 158 5.57 34.94 -17.24
C ARG A 158 4.23 35.43 -16.70
N SER A 159 3.11 35.16 -17.36
CA SER A 159 1.79 35.60 -16.86
C SER A 159 1.37 34.97 -15.55
N TRP A 160 1.87 33.76 -15.22
CA TRP A 160 1.66 33.14 -13.91
C TRP A 160 2.48 33.78 -12.79
N ARG A 161 3.54 34.54 -13.12
CA ARG A 161 4.42 35.17 -12.12
C ARG A 161 3.88 36.50 -11.59
N ASP A 162 3.04 37.16 -12.39
CA ASP A 162 2.49 38.49 -12.09
C ASP A 162 0.99 38.45 -11.74
N ALA A 163 0.44 37.25 -11.46
CA ALA A 163 -0.92 37.11 -10.94
C ALA A 163 -0.95 37.52 -9.46
N PRO A 164 -1.81 38.47 -9.05
CA PRO A 164 -1.85 39.02 -7.69
C PRO A 164 -2.35 38.03 -6.62
#